data_AF-A0A7M4D1Y8-F1
#
_entry.id   AF-A0A7M4D1Y8-F1
#
_cell.length_a   1.000
_cell.length_b   1.000
_cell.length_c   1.000
_cell.angle_alpha   90.00
_cell.angle_beta   90.00
_cell.angle_gamma   90.00
#
_symmetry.space_group_name_H-M   'P 1'
#
loop_
_entity.id
_entity.type
_entity.pdbx_description
1 polymer ?
#
loop_
_entity_poly.entity_id
_entity_poly.type
_entity_poly.pdbx_seq_one_letter_code
_entity_poly.pdbx_strand_id
1 'polypeptide(L)'
;MKSTILSIVLFTMISCSAIGQNLTNASLFLRSDSVYTNMIQEESGDLYKTIGHHGPAVENEWLALRLYFNNKATSIDVYNKQKKGLELKNAKWYPSEKEQKKGLGADYYKVGSTVGLGGVRLWDGENVVLLAPVSNRIATVKKEANYSQMEMLSKDVPYKGKKIDVLVRVTAYTGIREMRVEAFAFTDEDVQFVTGINYHKGQKVEKADNYMIAWGYHPEDVAAEKIQVGAAIMINPDDYQDRKDDGKQQLYISKPTKYLSTWVTSTIEKDKKMGSFEKFKAYVVKTKK
;
A
#
# COMPACT_ATOMS: atom_id res chain seq x y z
N MET A 1 -15.24 -77.55 0.08
CA MET A 1 -14.15 -76.66 0.55
C MET A 1 -13.64 -75.80 -0.60
N LYS A 2 -14.10 -74.55 -0.71
CA LYS A 2 -13.37 -73.44 -1.36
C LYS A 2 -13.85 -72.16 -0.68
N SER A 3 -13.00 -71.60 0.19
CA SER A 3 -13.22 -70.31 0.86
C SER A 3 -12.37 -69.28 0.12
N THR A 4 -13.01 -68.35 -0.58
CA THR A 4 -12.34 -67.22 -1.21
C THR A 4 -12.36 -66.05 -0.24
N ILE A 5 -11.21 -65.73 0.33
CA ILE A 5 -11.02 -64.56 1.19
C ILE A 5 -10.90 -63.32 0.29
N LEU A 6 -11.83 -62.39 0.44
CA LEU A 6 -11.83 -61.10 -0.24
C LEU A 6 -11.11 -60.09 0.66
N SER A 7 -9.87 -59.74 0.32
CA SER A 7 -9.11 -58.69 1.02
C SER A 7 -9.54 -57.31 0.53
N ILE A 8 -10.22 -56.56 1.38
CA ILE A 8 -10.53 -55.14 1.16
C ILE A 8 -9.31 -54.33 1.60
N VAL A 9 -8.58 -53.76 0.64
CA VAL A 9 -7.52 -52.78 0.90
C VAL A 9 -8.17 -51.42 1.06
N LEU A 10 -8.19 -50.90 2.29
CA LEU A 10 -8.69 -49.57 2.61
C LEU A 10 -7.58 -48.53 2.31
N PHE A 11 -7.70 -47.82 1.19
CA PHE A 11 -6.85 -46.68 0.89
C PHE A 11 -7.30 -45.47 1.72
N THR A 12 -6.60 -45.18 2.82
CA THR A 12 -6.73 -43.90 3.52
C THR A 12 -6.05 -42.81 2.70
N MET A 13 -6.84 -42.01 1.98
CA MET A 13 -6.38 -40.75 1.40
C MET A 13 -6.11 -39.76 2.53
N ILE A 14 -4.83 -39.60 2.88
CA ILE A 14 -4.36 -38.47 3.69
C ILE A 14 -4.42 -37.24 2.79
N SER A 15 -5.51 -36.48 2.88
CA SER A 15 -5.59 -35.15 2.30
C SER A 15 -4.61 -34.25 3.05
N CYS A 16 -3.37 -34.16 2.56
CA CYS A 16 -2.41 -33.17 3.00
C CYS A 16 -2.92 -31.81 2.51
N SER A 17 -3.77 -31.15 3.30
CA SER A 17 -4.06 -29.74 3.11
C SER A 17 -2.74 -29.01 3.32
N ALA A 18 -2.03 -28.70 2.23
CA ALA A 18 -0.94 -27.74 2.28
C ALA A 18 -1.56 -26.40 2.70
N ILE A 19 -1.58 -26.12 4.00
CA ILE A 19 -1.93 -24.80 4.51
C ILE A 19 -0.81 -23.91 4.01
N GLY A 20 -1.04 -23.24 2.87
CA GLY A 20 -0.12 -22.26 2.35
C GLY A 20 0.19 -21.26 3.45
N GLN A 21 1.49 -21.03 3.72
CA GLN A 21 1.88 -20.06 4.73
C GLN A 21 1.40 -18.68 4.27
N ASN A 22 0.54 -18.03 5.06
CA ASN A 22 0.17 -16.64 4.79
C ASN A 22 1.39 -15.74 5.02
N LEU A 23 1.92 -15.17 3.94
CA LEU A 23 3.07 -14.26 3.95
C LEU A 23 2.65 -12.79 3.92
N THR A 24 1.53 -12.49 4.59
CA THR A 24 1.02 -11.13 4.77
C THR A 24 0.65 -10.86 6.22
N ASN A 25 0.60 -9.59 6.58
CA ASN A 25 0.07 -9.14 7.85
C ASN A 25 -0.52 -7.73 7.72
N ALA A 26 -1.41 -7.37 8.64
CA ALA A 26 -1.83 -6.00 8.82
C ALA A 26 -1.68 -5.62 10.30
N SER A 27 -1.43 -4.34 10.56
CA SER A 27 -1.05 -3.84 11.88
C SER A 27 -1.66 -2.48 12.13
N LEU A 28 -2.29 -2.33 13.27
CA LEU A 28 -2.82 -1.09 13.80
C LEU A 28 -2.70 -1.16 15.32
N PHE A 29 -2.04 -0.16 15.92
CA PHE A 29 -1.80 -0.13 17.37
C PHE A 29 -1.55 1.29 17.88
N LEU A 30 -1.82 1.52 19.16
CA LEU A 30 -1.57 2.78 19.85
C LEU A 30 -0.10 2.93 20.22
N ARG A 31 0.48 4.11 20.00
CA ARG A 31 1.90 4.37 20.25
C ARG A 31 2.26 4.32 21.74
N SER A 32 1.34 4.71 22.62
CA SER A 32 1.55 4.83 24.07
C SER A 32 1.93 3.52 24.74
N ASP A 33 1.26 2.44 24.36
CA ASP A 33 1.30 1.13 25.05
C ASP A 33 1.53 -0.04 24.10
N SER A 34 1.59 0.20 22.78
CA SER A 34 1.66 -0.83 21.75
C SER A 34 0.47 -1.80 21.77
N VAL A 35 -0.70 -1.38 22.25
CA VAL A 35 -1.93 -2.19 22.21
C VAL A 35 -2.45 -2.25 20.78
N TYR A 36 -2.54 -3.47 20.26
CA TYR A 36 -3.04 -3.74 18.91
C TYR A 36 -4.57 -3.74 18.89
N THR A 37 -5.14 -3.18 17.82
CA THR A 37 -6.58 -3.20 17.55
C THR A 37 -6.83 -3.46 16.07
N ASN A 38 -8.01 -3.96 15.73
CA ASN A 38 -8.42 -4.14 14.34
C ASN A 38 -9.19 -2.93 13.79
N MET A 39 -9.59 -1.99 14.65
CA MET A 39 -10.33 -0.79 14.29
C MET A 39 -9.96 0.36 15.23
N ILE A 40 -9.82 1.55 14.67
CA ILE A 40 -9.75 2.81 15.42
C ILE A 40 -10.52 3.89 14.66
N GLN A 41 -11.10 4.83 15.37
CA GLN A 41 -11.79 5.96 14.77
C GLN A 41 -11.56 7.26 15.54
N GLU A 42 -11.73 8.39 14.88
CA GLU A 42 -11.50 9.72 15.45
C GLU A 42 -12.27 10.79 14.67
N GLU A 43 -13.04 11.61 15.39
CA GLU A 43 -13.88 12.67 14.81
C GLU A 43 -13.06 13.78 14.17
N SER A 44 -11.93 14.16 14.77
CA SER A 44 -11.02 15.15 14.18
C SER A 44 -10.37 14.67 12.87
N GLY A 45 -10.43 13.36 12.59
CA GLY A 45 -9.75 12.75 11.47
C GLY A 45 -8.23 12.64 11.63
N ASP A 46 -7.65 13.02 12.76
CA ASP A 46 -6.20 13.02 12.98
C ASP A 46 -5.79 12.23 14.22
N LEU A 47 -5.16 11.07 13.98
CA LEU A 47 -4.51 10.24 15.00
C LEU A 47 -3.04 10.00 14.65
N TYR A 48 -2.44 10.84 13.80
CA TYR A 48 -1.10 10.63 13.27
C TYR A 48 -0.08 10.47 14.38
N LYS A 49 -0.13 11.31 15.42
CA LYS A 49 0.82 11.23 16.55
C LYS A 49 0.48 10.12 17.55
N THR A 50 -0.75 9.62 17.51
CA THR A 50 -1.30 8.65 18.47
C THR A 50 -1.08 7.21 18.02
N ILE A 51 -1.16 6.93 16.72
CA ILE A 51 -1.00 5.59 16.15
C ILE A 51 0.47 5.30 15.88
N GLY A 52 0.92 4.08 16.19
CA GLY A 52 2.33 3.70 16.14
C GLY A 52 3.00 3.87 14.78
N HIS A 53 2.33 3.46 13.69
CA HIS A 53 2.84 3.63 12.32
C HIS A 53 2.49 5.00 11.70
N HIS A 54 1.88 5.91 12.46
CA HIS A 54 1.18 7.11 11.98
C HIS A 54 -0.11 6.85 11.18
N GLY A 55 -0.62 5.62 11.24
CA GLY A 55 -1.88 5.15 10.68
C GLY A 55 -1.92 3.62 10.60
N PRO A 56 -2.89 3.01 9.91
CA PRO A 56 -2.87 1.56 9.67
C PRO A 56 -1.73 1.20 8.71
N ALA A 57 -1.23 -0.02 8.83
CA ALA A 57 -0.22 -0.56 7.92
C ALA A 57 -0.54 -2.00 7.49
N VAL A 58 -0.12 -2.36 6.28
CA VAL A 58 -0.22 -3.70 5.71
C VAL A 58 1.11 -4.11 5.07
N GLU A 59 1.50 -5.36 5.20
CA GLU A 59 2.74 -5.90 4.65
C GLU A 59 2.53 -7.23 3.92
N ASN A 60 3.33 -7.46 2.88
CA ASN A 60 3.64 -8.79 2.36
C ASN A 60 5.11 -9.11 2.65
N GLU A 61 5.62 -10.23 2.13
CA GLU A 61 7.02 -10.63 2.34
C GLU A 61 8.06 -9.64 1.76
N TRP A 62 7.71 -8.66 0.92
CA TRP A 62 8.67 -7.79 0.24
C TRP A 62 8.68 -6.33 0.68
N LEU A 63 7.53 -5.79 1.08
CA LEU A 63 7.39 -4.40 1.52
C LEU A 63 6.21 -4.26 2.48
N ALA A 64 6.10 -3.11 3.13
CA ALA A 64 4.89 -2.70 3.79
C ALA A 64 4.46 -1.30 3.34
N LEU A 65 3.16 -1.05 3.40
CA LEU A 65 2.55 0.24 3.13
C LEU A 65 1.77 0.71 4.35
N ARG A 66 1.74 2.03 4.57
CA ARG A 66 0.84 2.67 5.54
C ARG A 66 -0.04 3.69 4.85
N LEU A 67 -1.21 3.93 5.43
CA LEU A 67 -2.02 5.12 5.12
C LEU A 67 -1.86 6.09 6.28
N TYR A 68 -1.47 7.34 6.01
CA TYR A 68 -1.40 8.33 7.09
C TYR A 68 -2.80 8.63 7.67
N PHE A 69 -2.89 8.81 8.99
CA PHE A 69 -4.14 9.16 9.69
C PHE A 69 -4.11 10.64 10.11
N ASN A 70 -4.16 11.58 9.15
CA ASN A 70 -4.21 13.04 9.38
C ASN A 70 -4.82 13.76 8.17
N ASN A 71 -4.67 15.08 8.03
CA ASN A 71 -5.17 15.80 6.86
C ASN A 71 -4.45 15.46 5.54
N LYS A 72 -3.31 14.75 5.60
CA LYS A 72 -2.67 14.09 4.45
C LYS A 72 -3.16 12.66 4.27
N ALA A 73 -4.22 12.26 4.98
CA ALA A 73 -4.70 10.91 4.95
C ALA A 73 -4.95 10.46 3.54
N THR A 74 -4.71 9.17 3.34
CA THR A 74 -4.65 8.46 2.06
C THR A 74 -3.41 8.69 1.21
N SER A 75 -2.46 9.54 1.62
CA SER A 75 -1.10 9.39 1.11
C SER A 75 -0.48 8.09 1.61
N ILE A 76 0.17 7.35 0.71
CA ILE A 76 0.75 6.03 1.01
C ILE A 76 2.27 6.12 1.13
N ASP A 77 2.80 5.64 2.24
CA ASP A 77 4.24 5.53 2.47
C ASP A 77 4.73 4.09 2.38
N VAL A 78 6.04 3.89 2.22
CA VAL A 78 6.65 2.58 2.01
C VAL A 78 7.69 2.27 3.07
N TYR A 79 7.43 1.19 3.81
CA TYR A 79 8.46 0.51 4.58
C TYR A 79 9.16 -0.52 3.68
N ASN A 80 10.45 -0.31 3.51
CA ASN A 80 11.26 -0.97 2.50
C ASN A 80 12.10 -2.07 3.15
N LYS A 81 11.89 -3.33 2.76
CA LYS A 81 12.57 -4.49 3.37
C LYS A 81 13.84 -4.86 2.62
N GLN A 82 14.88 -5.23 3.37
CA GLN A 82 16.14 -5.72 2.79
C GLN A 82 16.09 -7.21 2.45
N LYS A 83 15.19 -7.97 3.08
CA LYS A 83 15.02 -9.41 2.90
C LYS A 83 13.54 -9.75 2.92
N LYS A 84 13.22 -10.93 2.38
CA LYS A 84 11.87 -11.47 2.46
C LYS A 84 11.47 -11.75 3.90
N GLY A 85 10.29 -11.32 4.32
CA GLY A 85 9.74 -11.63 5.64
C GLY A 85 8.69 -10.65 6.12
N LEU A 86 7.97 -11.03 7.18
CA LEU A 86 7.06 -10.14 7.91
C LEU A 86 7.84 -9.46 9.03
N GLU A 87 7.82 -8.13 9.06
CA GLU A 87 8.69 -7.33 9.94
C GLU A 87 7.89 -6.39 10.85
N LEU A 88 6.69 -5.93 10.47
CA LEU A 88 5.98 -4.87 11.19
C LEU A 88 5.62 -5.22 12.63
N LYS A 89 5.43 -6.51 12.95
CA LYS A 89 5.19 -6.96 14.34
C LYS A 89 6.34 -6.60 15.27
N ASN A 90 7.57 -6.66 14.78
CA ASN A 90 8.77 -6.40 15.58
C ASN A 90 9.31 -4.98 15.33
N ALA A 91 9.41 -4.59 14.06
CA ALA A 91 10.00 -3.32 13.64
C ALA A 91 9.13 -2.11 13.96
N LYS A 92 7.80 -2.28 14.07
CA LYS A 92 6.86 -1.19 14.36
C LYS A 92 7.08 0.06 13.47
N TRP A 93 7.40 -0.18 12.18
CA TRP A 93 7.84 0.82 11.18
C TRP A 93 9.23 1.45 11.40
N TYR A 94 9.66 1.61 12.64
CA TYR A 94 10.87 2.35 13.02
C TYR A 94 11.91 1.48 13.74
N PRO A 95 12.55 0.53 13.05
CA PRO A 95 13.64 -0.23 13.65
C PRO A 95 14.85 0.66 13.92
N SER A 96 15.59 0.34 14.98
CA SER A 96 16.83 1.02 15.33
C SER A 96 17.91 0.82 14.27
N GLU A 97 18.92 1.68 14.25
CA GLU A 97 20.09 1.56 13.37
C GLU A 97 20.75 0.18 13.46
N LYS A 98 20.87 -0.37 14.68
CA LYS A 98 21.44 -1.71 14.92
C LYS A 98 20.60 -2.81 14.27
N GLU A 99 19.28 -2.68 14.27
CA GLU A 99 18.38 -3.64 13.65
C GLU A 99 18.36 -3.51 12.12
N GLN A 100 18.43 -2.29 11.59
CA GLN A 100 18.60 -2.04 10.15
C GLN A 100 19.91 -2.66 9.64
N LYS A 101 21.02 -2.51 10.38
CA LYS A 101 22.31 -3.17 10.07
C LYS A 101 22.25 -4.70 10.15
N LYS A 102 21.30 -5.28 10.90
CA LYS A 102 21.01 -6.72 10.93
C LYS A 102 20.03 -7.17 9.83
N GLY A 103 19.65 -6.26 8.94
CA GLY A 103 18.83 -6.52 7.77
C GLY A 103 17.33 -6.40 7.99
N LEU A 104 16.85 -5.68 9.01
CA LEU A 104 15.47 -5.17 8.98
C LEU A 104 15.36 -4.03 7.96
N GLY A 105 14.16 -3.84 7.43
CA GLY A 105 13.83 -2.72 6.55
C GLY A 105 13.86 -1.37 7.25
N ALA A 106 13.54 -0.30 6.52
CA ALA A 106 13.40 1.04 7.08
C ALA A 106 12.43 1.92 6.26
N ASP A 107 12.13 3.09 6.81
CA ASP A 107 11.33 4.15 6.21
C ASP A 107 12.20 4.98 5.23
N TYR A 108 12.66 4.37 4.14
CA TYR A 108 13.49 5.05 3.13
C TYR A 108 12.68 5.90 2.13
N TYR A 109 11.36 5.66 2.01
CA TYR A 109 10.51 6.40 1.09
C TYR A 109 9.97 7.65 1.78
N LYS A 110 9.92 8.76 1.05
CA LYS A 110 9.44 10.05 1.59
C LYS A 110 8.25 10.55 0.81
N VAL A 111 7.10 10.64 1.49
CA VAL A 111 5.83 11.10 0.92
C VAL A 111 5.74 12.64 0.84
N GLY A 112 6.01 13.35 1.95
CA GLY A 112 5.88 14.80 1.98
C GLY A 112 4.42 15.29 1.91
N SER A 113 4.08 16.06 0.87
CA SER A 113 2.71 16.56 0.61
C SER A 113 2.02 15.87 -0.58
N THR A 114 2.71 14.93 -1.23
CA THR A 114 2.23 14.21 -2.41
C THR A 114 1.26 13.09 -2.02
N VAL A 115 0.70 12.40 -3.01
CA VAL A 115 -0.08 11.16 -2.79
C VAL A 115 0.79 9.97 -2.36
N GLY A 116 2.11 10.12 -2.35
CA GLY A 116 3.04 9.02 -2.06
C GLY A 116 2.98 7.95 -3.15
N LEU A 117 2.90 6.67 -2.76
CA LEU A 117 2.83 5.54 -3.69
C LEU A 117 1.39 5.02 -3.83
N GLY A 118 0.63 5.61 -4.76
CA GLY A 118 -0.74 5.19 -5.09
C GLY A 118 -1.83 5.76 -4.18
N GLY A 119 -1.51 6.73 -3.32
CA GLY A 119 -2.52 7.39 -2.50
C GLY A 119 -3.64 8.02 -3.32
N VAL A 120 -4.83 8.19 -2.73
CA VAL A 120 -6.04 8.56 -3.46
C VAL A 120 -6.70 9.82 -2.90
N ARG A 121 -6.95 10.80 -3.77
CA ARG A 121 -7.66 12.04 -3.48
C ARG A 121 -8.84 12.20 -4.44
N LEU A 122 -9.54 13.33 -4.37
CA LEU A 122 -10.60 13.68 -5.32
C LEU A 122 -10.14 14.78 -6.28
N TRP A 123 -10.83 14.92 -7.41
CA TRP A 123 -10.63 15.99 -8.39
C TRP A 123 -11.92 16.79 -8.56
N ASP A 124 -11.90 18.09 -8.30
CA ASP A 124 -13.11 18.93 -8.46
C ASP A 124 -13.33 19.44 -9.90
N GLY A 125 -12.43 19.13 -10.83
CA GLY A 125 -12.42 19.67 -12.19
C GLY A 125 -11.21 20.56 -12.46
N GLU A 126 -10.64 21.15 -11.41
CA GLU A 126 -9.55 22.13 -11.51
C GLU A 126 -8.40 21.83 -10.53
N ASN A 127 -8.74 21.37 -9.33
CA ASN A 127 -7.85 21.17 -8.21
C ASN A 127 -8.00 19.78 -7.58
N VAL A 128 -6.89 19.34 -6.97
CA VAL A 128 -6.89 18.15 -6.11
C VAL A 128 -7.56 18.50 -4.79
N VAL A 129 -8.60 17.75 -4.44
CA VAL A 129 -9.32 17.87 -3.18
C VAL A 129 -8.84 16.78 -2.22
N LEU A 130 -8.31 17.20 -1.07
CA LEU A 130 -7.92 16.26 0.00
C LEU A 130 -9.15 15.58 0.58
N LEU A 131 -8.98 14.38 1.14
CA LEU A 131 -10.04 13.70 1.88
C LEU A 131 -10.17 14.26 3.30
N ALA A 132 -10.12 15.57 3.45
CA ALA A 132 -10.19 16.33 4.70
C ALA A 132 -10.75 17.74 4.42
N PRO A 133 -11.46 18.37 5.37
CA PRO A 133 -11.84 17.85 6.68
C PRO A 133 -12.85 16.69 6.58
N VAL A 134 -13.06 15.99 7.70
CA VAL A 134 -14.01 14.87 7.83
C VAL A 134 -14.83 15.03 9.10
N SER A 135 -16.00 14.40 9.17
CA SER A 135 -16.77 14.28 10.42
C SER A 135 -16.28 13.15 11.32
N ASN A 136 -15.69 12.12 10.70
CA ASN A 136 -15.05 10.99 11.36
C ASN A 136 -14.11 10.31 10.38
N ARG A 137 -13.04 9.73 10.90
CA ARG A 137 -12.18 8.82 10.16
C ARG A 137 -12.08 7.49 10.86
N ILE A 138 -12.26 6.41 10.12
CA ILE A 138 -12.22 5.05 10.66
C ILE A 138 -11.13 4.29 9.90
N ALA A 139 -10.16 3.72 10.61
CA ALA A 139 -9.18 2.81 10.04
C ALA A 139 -9.42 1.39 10.55
N THR A 140 -9.37 0.42 9.64
CA THR A 140 -9.50 -1.00 9.97
C THR A 140 -8.34 -1.78 9.39
N VAL A 141 -8.01 -2.91 10.04
CA VAL A 141 -7.05 -3.89 9.52
C VAL A 141 -7.64 -5.28 9.62
N LYS A 142 -7.34 -6.11 8.62
CA LYS A 142 -7.86 -7.47 8.52
C LYS A 142 -6.81 -8.40 7.95
N LYS A 143 -6.75 -9.62 8.47
CA LYS A 143 -5.92 -10.72 7.96
C LYS A 143 -6.81 -11.89 7.59
N GLU A 144 -6.60 -12.42 6.40
CA GLU A 144 -7.34 -13.54 5.81
C GLU A 144 -6.39 -14.68 5.44
N ALA A 145 -6.85 -15.77 4.83
CA ALA A 145 -5.99 -16.91 4.52
C ALA A 145 -4.79 -16.56 3.63
N ASN A 146 -5.00 -15.79 2.54
CA ASN A 146 -3.97 -15.53 1.53
C ASN A 146 -3.67 -14.04 1.33
N TYR A 147 -4.32 -13.16 2.08
CA TYR A 147 -4.14 -11.72 1.98
C TYR A 147 -4.33 -11.04 3.34
N SER A 148 -3.84 -9.82 3.43
CA SER A 148 -4.15 -8.90 4.51
C SER A 148 -4.53 -7.56 3.89
N GLN A 149 -5.35 -6.78 4.58
CA GLN A 149 -5.76 -5.47 4.09
C GLN A 149 -5.79 -4.46 5.23
N MET A 150 -5.60 -3.21 4.85
CA MET A 150 -5.96 -2.05 5.65
C MET A 150 -6.98 -1.21 4.90
N GLU A 151 -7.89 -0.58 5.62
CA GLU A 151 -8.86 0.35 5.07
C GLU A 151 -8.90 1.64 5.87
N MET A 152 -9.27 2.73 5.21
CA MET A 152 -9.50 4.02 5.84
C MET A 152 -10.73 4.69 5.21
N LEU A 153 -11.79 4.82 6.00
CA LEU A 153 -13.00 5.54 5.65
C LEU A 153 -12.88 6.99 6.12
N SER A 154 -13.01 7.93 5.19
CA SER A 154 -13.13 9.36 5.48
C SER A 154 -14.58 9.78 5.26
N LYS A 155 -15.25 10.19 6.34
CA LYS A 155 -16.67 10.55 6.29
C LYS A 155 -16.90 12.03 6.01
N ASP A 156 -17.97 12.34 5.30
CA ASP A 156 -18.45 13.70 5.03
C ASP A 156 -17.41 14.62 4.36
N VAL A 157 -16.59 14.07 3.46
CA VAL A 157 -15.58 14.82 2.71
C VAL A 157 -16.28 15.87 1.83
N PRO A 158 -15.95 17.17 1.96
CA PRO A 158 -16.51 18.21 1.09
C PRO A 158 -16.06 18.03 -0.36
N TYR A 159 -17.01 17.89 -1.27
CA TYR A 159 -16.73 17.69 -2.69
C TYR A 159 -17.85 18.30 -3.53
N LYS A 160 -17.53 19.28 -4.40
CA LYS A 160 -18.48 19.92 -5.34
C LYS A 160 -19.82 20.34 -4.70
N GLY A 161 -19.77 20.99 -3.53
CA GLY A 161 -20.96 21.49 -2.83
C GLY A 161 -21.74 20.45 -2.02
N LYS A 162 -21.31 19.19 -2.01
CA LYS A 162 -21.88 18.10 -1.19
C LYS A 162 -20.84 17.49 -0.26
N LYS A 163 -21.28 16.55 0.56
CA LYS A 163 -20.45 15.72 1.43
C LYS A 163 -20.54 14.27 0.98
N ILE A 164 -19.40 13.61 0.87
CA ILE A 164 -19.34 12.20 0.45
C ILE A 164 -18.43 11.39 1.36
N ASP A 165 -18.74 10.11 1.51
CA ASP A 165 -17.87 9.18 2.22
C ASP A 165 -16.93 8.50 1.22
N VAL A 166 -15.63 8.42 1.54
CA VAL A 166 -14.62 7.79 0.70
C VAL A 166 -13.84 6.76 1.49
N LEU A 167 -13.84 5.51 1.03
CA LEU A 167 -13.02 4.42 1.56
C LEU A 167 -11.81 4.20 0.68
N VAL A 168 -10.60 4.22 1.25
CA VAL A 168 -9.40 3.73 0.60
C VAL A 168 -8.99 2.41 1.22
N ARG A 169 -8.77 1.39 0.39
CA ARG A 169 -8.33 0.05 0.80
C ARG A 169 -6.98 -0.26 0.17
N VAL A 170 -6.08 -0.84 0.96
CA VAL A 170 -4.82 -1.41 0.45
C VAL A 170 -4.77 -2.89 0.81
N THR A 171 -4.61 -3.74 -0.20
CA THR A 171 -4.58 -5.19 -0.05
C THR A 171 -3.20 -5.73 -0.42
N ALA A 172 -2.57 -6.44 0.52
CA ALA A 172 -1.35 -7.19 0.33
C ALA A 172 -1.68 -8.68 0.17
N TYR A 173 -1.02 -9.36 -0.78
CA TYR A 173 -1.27 -10.75 -1.08
C TYR A 173 -0.01 -11.60 -0.85
N THR A 174 -0.23 -12.86 -0.49
CA THR A 174 0.85 -13.86 -0.38
C THR A 174 1.41 -14.17 -1.77
N GLY A 175 2.73 -14.21 -1.93
CA GLY A 175 3.36 -14.68 -3.16
C GLY A 175 3.43 -13.67 -4.31
N ILE A 176 2.85 -12.48 -4.17
CA ILE A 176 3.04 -11.37 -5.12
C ILE A 176 3.53 -10.10 -4.42
N ARG A 177 4.46 -9.37 -5.04
CA ARG A 177 5.07 -8.17 -4.45
C ARG A 177 4.09 -7.00 -4.51
N GLU A 178 3.34 -6.89 -5.59
CA GLU A 178 2.39 -5.83 -5.82
C GLU A 178 1.29 -5.83 -4.76
N MET A 179 0.90 -4.63 -4.35
CA MET A 179 -0.27 -4.42 -3.52
C MET A 179 -1.33 -3.68 -4.33
N ARG A 180 -2.60 -3.97 -4.07
CA ARG A 180 -3.71 -3.31 -4.73
C ARG A 180 -4.19 -2.15 -3.88
N VAL A 181 -4.31 -0.97 -4.47
CA VAL A 181 -4.92 0.22 -3.84
C VAL A 181 -6.26 0.45 -4.51
N GLU A 182 -7.31 0.53 -3.71
CA GLU A 182 -8.68 0.71 -4.17
C GLU A 182 -9.30 1.92 -3.48
N ALA A 183 -10.17 2.63 -4.19
CA ALA A 183 -11.00 3.67 -3.62
C ALA A 183 -12.46 3.46 -3.98
N PHE A 184 -13.34 3.72 -3.01
CA PHE A 184 -14.79 3.60 -3.13
C PHE A 184 -15.42 4.92 -2.68
N ALA A 185 -16.28 5.48 -3.51
CA ALA A 185 -17.10 6.63 -3.14
C ALA A 185 -18.52 6.16 -2.83
N PHE A 186 -18.98 6.44 -1.61
CA PHE A 186 -20.34 6.12 -1.18
C PHE A 186 -21.23 7.34 -1.41
N THR A 187 -21.73 7.44 -2.63
CA THR A 187 -22.60 8.52 -3.09
C THR A 187 -23.42 8.03 -4.29
N ASP A 188 -24.52 8.72 -4.60
CA ASP A 188 -25.41 8.37 -5.72
C ASP A 188 -24.84 8.79 -7.07
N GLU A 189 -23.90 9.74 -7.10
CA GLU A 189 -23.30 10.25 -8.32
C GLU A 189 -21.85 9.81 -8.46
N ASP A 190 -21.36 9.72 -9.68
CA ASP A 190 -19.95 9.47 -9.93
C ASP A 190 -19.08 10.63 -9.45
N VAL A 191 -17.87 10.29 -8.99
CA VAL A 191 -16.83 11.24 -8.59
C VAL A 191 -15.61 11.06 -9.46
N GLN A 192 -14.68 12.01 -9.38
CA GLN A 192 -13.37 11.82 -9.99
C GLN A 192 -12.33 11.65 -8.91
N PHE A 193 -11.59 10.56 -8.98
CA PHE A 193 -10.46 10.29 -8.13
C PHE A 193 -9.17 10.82 -8.75
N VAL A 194 -8.20 11.10 -7.88
CA VAL A 194 -6.82 11.36 -8.25
C VAL A 194 -5.95 10.34 -7.54
N THR A 195 -5.14 9.59 -8.27
CA THR A 195 -4.05 8.78 -7.70
C THR A 195 -2.73 9.21 -8.32
N GLY A 196 -1.62 8.58 -7.92
CA GLY A 196 -0.33 8.96 -8.44
C GLY A 196 0.85 8.34 -7.73
N ILE A 197 2.04 8.76 -8.17
CA ILE A 197 3.32 8.37 -7.62
C ILE A 197 4.22 9.60 -7.52
N ASN A 198 4.90 9.74 -6.38
CA ASN A 198 5.88 10.81 -6.20
C ASN A 198 7.26 10.44 -6.74
N TYR A 199 8.07 11.48 -6.96
CA TYR A 199 9.48 11.34 -7.28
C TYR A 199 10.23 12.58 -6.77
N HIS A 200 11.55 12.45 -6.65
CA HIS A 200 12.43 13.48 -6.10
C HIS A 200 13.49 13.90 -7.11
N LYS A 201 14.05 15.10 -6.92
CA LYS A 201 15.10 15.64 -7.79
C LYS A 201 16.28 14.65 -7.89
N GLY A 202 16.68 14.33 -9.11
CA GLY A 202 17.77 13.40 -9.40
C GLY A 202 17.37 11.93 -9.48
N GLN A 203 16.12 11.58 -9.19
CA GLN A 203 15.61 10.23 -9.46
C GLN A 203 15.44 10.01 -10.97
N LYS A 204 15.71 8.78 -11.41
CA LYS A 204 15.31 8.29 -12.73
C LYS A 204 13.80 8.09 -12.73
N VAL A 205 13.14 8.58 -13.77
CA VAL A 205 11.70 8.43 -13.96
C VAL A 205 11.45 7.81 -15.32
N GLU A 206 10.64 6.76 -15.36
CA GLU A 206 10.10 6.19 -16.59
C GLU A 206 8.57 6.24 -16.54
N LYS A 207 7.98 6.71 -17.64
CA LYS A 207 6.54 6.83 -17.79
C LYS A 207 6.11 6.05 -19.03
N ALA A 208 5.06 5.26 -18.87
CA ALA A 208 4.35 4.59 -19.94
C ALA A 208 2.84 4.81 -19.75
N ASP A 209 2.03 4.31 -20.69
CA ASP A 209 0.58 4.48 -20.61
C ASP A 209 0.00 3.74 -19.40
N ASN A 210 0.48 2.54 -19.08
CA ASN A 210 -0.08 1.71 -18.02
C ASN A 210 0.82 1.57 -16.77
N TYR A 211 1.94 2.29 -16.69
CA TYR A 211 2.75 2.36 -15.48
C TYR A 211 3.66 3.60 -15.41
N MET A 212 4.15 3.89 -14.21
CA MET A 212 5.29 4.78 -13.99
C MET A 212 6.23 4.19 -12.95
N ILE A 213 7.53 4.39 -13.14
CA ILE A 213 8.61 4.00 -12.22
C ILE A 213 9.37 5.26 -11.80
N ALA A 214 9.64 5.39 -10.51
CA ALA A 214 10.61 6.33 -9.96
C ALA A 214 11.72 5.53 -9.26
N TRP A 215 12.98 5.90 -9.48
CA TRP A 215 14.13 5.23 -8.89
C TRP A 215 15.22 6.22 -8.48
N GLY A 216 15.63 6.16 -7.22
CA GLY A 216 16.82 6.86 -6.73
C GLY A 216 16.70 7.24 -5.27
N TYR A 217 17.51 8.21 -4.85
CA TYR A 217 17.51 8.67 -3.46
C TYR A 217 16.28 9.50 -3.13
N HIS A 218 15.70 9.23 -1.97
CA HIS A 218 14.76 10.14 -1.32
C HIS A 218 15.53 11.12 -0.42
N PRO A 219 14.95 12.29 -0.09
CA PRO A 219 15.49 13.21 0.90
C PRO A 219 15.73 12.50 2.25
N GLU A 220 16.85 12.82 2.91
CA GLU A 220 17.28 12.21 4.17
C GLU A 220 16.30 12.52 5.31
N ASP A 221 16.05 11.54 6.19
CA ASP A 221 15.16 11.72 7.35
C ASP A 221 15.56 10.82 8.54
N VAL A 222 15.24 9.52 8.51
CA VAL A 222 15.32 8.62 9.69
C VAL A 222 16.18 7.37 9.47
N ALA A 223 16.52 7.07 8.22
CA ALA A 223 17.25 5.85 7.88
C ALA A 223 18.73 5.91 8.29
N ALA A 224 19.27 4.76 8.73
CA ALA A 224 20.67 4.60 9.13
C ALA A 224 21.70 4.87 8.01
N GLU A 225 21.23 4.81 6.76
CA GLU A 225 22.05 4.87 5.57
C GLU A 225 21.21 5.42 4.41
N LYS A 226 21.92 5.91 3.39
CA LYS A 226 21.31 6.43 2.17
C LYS A 226 21.33 5.36 1.10
N ILE A 227 20.15 4.91 0.70
CA ILE A 227 19.99 3.91 -0.38
C ILE A 227 19.00 4.41 -1.43
N GLN A 228 19.11 3.88 -2.64
CA GLN A 228 18.11 4.12 -3.69
C GLN A 228 16.88 3.26 -3.47
N VAL A 229 15.72 3.89 -3.64
CA VAL A 229 14.40 3.25 -3.61
C VAL A 229 13.83 3.24 -5.02
N GLY A 230 13.28 2.10 -5.44
CA GLY A 230 12.45 1.97 -6.62
C GLY A 230 10.99 1.92 -6.20
N ALA A 231 10.14 2.73 -6.80
CA ALA A 231 8.69 2.72 -6.60
C ALA A 231 7.99 2.69 -7.96
N ALA A 232 6.89 1.96 -8.08
CA ALA A 232 6.12 1.89 -9.30
C ALA A 232 4.62 1.83 -9.03
N ILE A 233 3.86 2.54 -9.86
CA ILE A 233 2.41 2.46 -9.96
C ILE A 233 2.05 1.86 -11.32
N MET A 234 1.11 0.93 -11.34
CA MET A 234 0.55 0.31 -12.53
C MET A 234 -0.95 0.59 -12.55
N ILE A 235 -1.44 1.05 -13.69
CA ILE A 235 -2.79 1.56 -13.87
C ILE A 235 -3.40 0.99 -15.15
N ASN A 236 -4.72 0.85 -15.19
CA ASN A 236 -5.42 0.68 -16.45
C ASN A 236 -5.65 2.06 -17.10
N PRO A 237 -5.05 2.38 -18.26
CA PRO A 237 -5.18 3.70 -18.86
C PRO A 237 -6.63 4.08 -19.19
N ASP A 238 -7.51 3.10 -19.41
CA ASP A 238 -8.92 3.34 -19.74
C ASP A 238 -9.72 3.92 -18.58
N ASP A 239 -9.23 3.80 -17.34
CA ASP A 239 -9.89 4.36 -16.15
C ASP A 239 -9.61 5.87 -15.98
N TYR A 240 -8.69 6.43 -16.77
CA TYR A 240 -8.20 7.81 -16.62
C TYR A 240 -8.50 8.65 -17.85
N GLN A 241 -8.79 9.93 -17.61
CA GLN A 241 -9.04 10.90 -18.67
C GLN A 241 -7.95 11.96 -18.78
N ASP A 242 -7.14 12.15 -17.73
CA ASP A 242 -6.09 13.17 -17.72
C ASP A 242 -4.94 12.78 -16.79
N ARG A 243 -3.78 13.42 -16.99
CA ARG A 243 -2.54 13.22 -16.25
C ARG A 243 -1.86 14.56 -16.00
N LYS A 244 -1.51 14.84 -14.75
CA LYS A 244 -0.82 16.07 -14.37
C LYS A 244 0.49 15.77 -13.67
N ASP A 245 1.58 16.36 -14.16
CA ASP A 245 2.85 16.37 -13.46
C ASP A 245 3.03 17.74 -12.80
N ASP A 246 3.21 17.77 -11.48
CA ASP A 246 3.42 19.00 -10.71
C ASP A 246 4.90 19.25 -10.34
N GLY A 247 5.83 18.47 -10.91
CA GLY A 247 7.26 18.52 -10.64
C GLY A 247 7.69 17.74 -9.40
N LYS A 248 6.76 17.19 -8.62
CA LYS A 248 7.01 16.37 -7.41
C LYS A 248 6.32 15.01 -7.47
N GLN A 249 5.30 14.88 -8.30
CA GLN A 249 4.52 13.68 -8.47
C GLN A 249 3.84 13.68 -9.84
N GLN A 250 3.63 12.47 -10.36
CA GLN A 250 2.71 12.26 -11.45
C GLN A 250 1.34 11.91 -10.86
N LEU A 251 0.33 12.69 -11.23
CA LEU A 251 -1.06 12.47 -10.91
C LEU A 251 -1.79 11.88 -12.12
N TYR A 252 -2.73 11.00 -11.84
CA TYR A 252 -3.66 10.40 -12.79
C TYR A 252 -5.08 10.72 -12.34
N ILE A 253 -5.85 11.37 -13.20
CA ILE A 253 -7.20 11.84 -12.93
C ILE A 253 -8.17 10.86 -13.59
N SER A 254 -9.00 10.20 -12.77
CA SER A 254 -9.93 9.19 -13.26
C SER A 254 -11.03 9.81 -14.12
N LYS A 255 -11.61 9.02 -15.01
CA LYS A 255 -12.97 9.27 -15.50
C LYS A 255 -13.95 9.29 -14.31
N PRO A 256 -15.13 9.92 -14.43
CA PRO A 256 -16.18 9.79 -13.43
C PRO A 256 -16.46 8.32 -13.12
N THR A 257 -16.40 7.94 -11.84
CA THR A 257 -16.61 6.59 -11.34
C THR A 257 -16.91 6.61 -9.84
N LYS A 258 -17.37 5.49 -9.29
CA LYS A 258 -17.45 5.24 -7.83
C LYS A 258 -16.37 4.30 -7.33
N TYR A 259 -15.59 3.72 -8.23
CA TYR A 259 -14.53 2.77 -7.93
C TYR A 259 -13.28 3.05 -8.74
N LEU A 260 -12.13 3.07 -8.06
CA LEU A 260 -10.81 3.12 -8.67
C LEU A 260 -9.97 1.95 -8.14
N SER A 261 -9.17 1.34 -9.02
CA SER A 261 -8.18 0.33 -8.64
C SER A 261 -6.84 0.60 -9.31
N THR A 262 -5.77 0.57 -8.51
CA THR A 262 -4.39 0.60 -9.01
C THR A 262 -3.55 -0.47 -8.33
N TRP A 263 -2.43 -0.80 -8.95
CA TRP A 263 -1.43 -1.67 -8.36
C TRP A 263 -0.17 -0.87 -8.08
N VAL A 264 0.46 -1.13 -6.95
CA VAL A 264 1.72 -0.48 -6.57
C VAL A 264 2.74 -1.51 -6.13
N THR A 265 4.02 -1.18 -6.33
CA THR A 265 5.14 -2.01 -5.89
C THR A 265 6.35 -1.15 -5.59
N SER A 266 7.25 -1.66 -4.77
CA SER A 266 8.49 -0.98 -4.44
C SER A 266 9.60 -2.00 -4.15
N THR A 267 10.84 -1.56 -4.33
CA THR A 267 12.07 -2.28 -4.05
C THR A 267 13.15 -1.30 -3.64
N ILE A 268 14.32 -1.81 -3.26
CA ILE A 268 15.50 -1.00 -2.93
C ILE A 268 16.73 -1.55 -3.64
N GLU A 269 17.79 -0.75 -3.74
CA GLU A 269 19.06 -1.18 -4.36
C GLU A 269 19.70 -2.41 -3.68
N LYS A 270 19.38 -2.66 -2.40
CA LYS A 270 19.83 -3.84 -1.67
C LYS A 270 19.09 -5.13 -2.04
N ASP A 271 18.00 -5.04 -2.81
CA ASP A 271 17.29 -6.23 -3.26
C ASP A 271 18.17 -7.05 -4.22
N LYS A 272 18.42 -8.32 -3.87
CA LYS A 272 19.31 -9.20 -4.66
C LYS A 272 18.82 -9.44 -6.10
N LYS A 273 17.51 -9.37 -6.35
CA LYS A 273 16.90 -9.63 -7.65
C LYS A 273 16.57 -8.35 -8.41
N MET A 274 16.18 -7.28 -7.70
CA MET A 274 15.66 -6.04 -8.28
C MET A 274 16.40 -4.78 -7.81
N GLY A 275 17.63 -4.92 -7.33
CA GLY A 275 18.47 -3.84 -6.79
C GLY A 275 19.02 -2.84 -7.81
N SER A 276 18.48 -2.78 -9.03
CA SER A 276 18.84 -1.75 -10.01
C SER A 276 17.61 -1.31 -10.79
N PHE A 277 17.66 -0.09 -11.32
CA PHE A 277 16.60 0.47 -12.16
C PHE A 277 16.20 -0.48 -13.30
N GLU A 278 17.14 -1.02 -14.07
CA GLU A 278 16.83 -1.91 -15.20
C GLU A 278 16.16 -3.22 -14.76
N LYS A 279 16.61 -3.81 -13.64
CA LYS A 279 16.02 -5.05 -13.11
C LYS A 279 14.62 -4.81 -12.57
N PHE A 280 14.41 -3.70 -11.86
CA PHE A 280 13.09 -3.31 -11.36
C PHE A 280 12.13 -2.95 -12.50
N LYS A 281 12.61 -2.23 -13.52
CA LYS A 281 11.86 -1.96 -14.75
C LYS A 281 11.43 -3.25 -15.44
N ALA A 282 12.37 -4.19 -15.65
CA ALA A 282 12.05 -5.47 -16.27
C ALA A 282 10.97 -6.24 -15.48
N TYR A 283 11.00 -6.16 -14.15
CA TYR A 283 9.95 -6.71 -13.29
C TYR A 283 8.60 -6.04 -13.52
N VAL A 284 8.52 -4.70 -13.42
CA VAL A 284 7.28 -3.93 -13.59
C VAL A 284 6.68 -4.14 -14.97
N VAL A 285 7.50 -4.13 -16.02
CA VAL A 285 7.04 -4.36 -17.40
C VAL A 285 6.41 -5.75 -17.56
N LYS A 286 6.91 -6.75 -16.83
CA LYS A 286 6.38 -8.12 -16.85
C LYS A 286 5.10 -8.28 -16.03
N THR A 287 4.92 -7.51 -14.95
CA THR A 287 3.81 -7.69 -14.01
C THR A 287 2.70 -6.64 -14.12
N LYS A 288 2.90 -5.59 -14.93
CA LYS A 288 1.89 -4.58 -15.24
C LYS A 288 0.56 -5.24 -15.60
N LYS A 289 -0.51 -4.68 -15.02
CA LYS A 289 -1.88 -5.17 -15.18
C LYS A 289 -2.58 -4.42 -16.30
#